data_AF-A0A6G5RD27-F1
#
_entry.id   AF-A0A6G5RD27-F1
#
_cell.length_a   1.000
_cell.length_b   1.000
_cell.length_c   1.000
_cell.angle_alpha   90.00
_cell.angle_beta   90.00
_cell.angle_gamma   90.00
#
_symmetry.space_group_name_H-M   'P 1'
#
loop_
_entity.id
_entity.type
_entity.pdbx_description
1 polymer ?
#
loop_
_entity_poly.entity_id
_entity_poly.type
_entity_poly.pdbx_seq_one_letter_code
_entity_poly.pdbx_strand_id
1 'polypeptide(L)'
;MAMLTIGTFAKACRLSPKALRLYDELDLLRPARVDPDTGYRYYAAGQLEQAQLVAWLRRLGMPLAEIRRVCLLHDRDSTAAAREVRAYWARVEAETAVRRDLAAFLVDHLTTDPQGPGKDTAMLELRYSAHSDTGRVRPANQDTAYAGTRLLAVADGYGPAGAPASSAAVEALRFLDTDEVPAGGVLNVLEDAVRGAEQAVRDVAGGSDDIGTTLTALLWTGSRLALVHIGDSRAYLLRDGELFRITHDHTMVQSMVDEGRLAPEEAMSHPQRALLLKALTGGQSTATPDLRLHEAHPGDRYLLCSDGLSGVVPEHRVRELLASPLSPDEAVQVLVGAANAAGGPDNVSCVVADVVEP
;
A
#
# COMPACT_ATOMS: atom_id res chain seq x y z
N MET A 1 -1.09 14.86 48.77
CA MET A 1 -0.07 14.59 47.73
C MET A 1 0.67 15.89 47.45
N ALA A 2 2.00 15.86 47.33
CA ALA A 2 2.78 17.06 47.05
C ALA A 2 2.40 17.63 45.67
N MET A 3 1.91 18.87 45.66
CA MET A 3 1.60 19.61 44.44
C MET A 3 2.84 20.38 43.98
N LEU A 4 3.17 20.26 42.70
CA LEU A 4 4.28 20.94 42.06
C LEU A 4 3.74 22.12 41.26
N THR A 5 4.42 23.26 41.35
CA THR A 5 4.15 24.39 40.45
C THR A 5 4.45 23.98 39.01
N ILE A 6 3.79 24.60 38.03
CA ILE A 6 4.05 24.36 36.61
C ILE A 6 5.54 24.46 36.25
N GLY A 7 6.29 25.38 36.87
CA GLY A 7 7.73 25.53 36.65
C GLY A 7 8.56 24.37 37.21
N THR A 8 8.26 23.92 38.43
CA THR A 8 8.95 22.77 39.04
C THR A 8 8.61 21.47 38.32
N PHE A 9 7.34 21.28 37.97
CA PHE A 9 6.88 20.11 37.22
C PHE A 9 7.52 20.05 35.82
N ALA A 10 7.51 21.17 35.08
CA ALA A 10 8.17 21.29 33.78
C ALA A 10 9.63 20.87 33.81
N LYS A 11 10.40 21.31 34.82
CA LYS A 11 11.80 20.91 35.00
C LYS A 11 11.94 19.40 35.24
N ALA A 12 11.06 18.82 36.06
CA ALA A 12 11.11 17.40 36.41
C ALA A 12 10.81 16.48 35.21
N CYS A 13 9.88 16.86 34.32
CA CYS A 13 9.55 16.10 33.11
C CYS A 13 10.29 16.57 31.85
N ARG A 14 11.22 17.53 31.97
CA ARG A 14 11.96 18.15 30.85
C ARG A 14 11.06 18.72 29.75
N LEU A 15 9.88 19.22 30.12
CA LEU A 15 8.96 19.92 29.25
C LEU A 15 9.02 21.42 29.51
N SER A 16 8.51 22.23 28.58
CA SER A 16 8.37 23.67 28.83
C SER A 16 7.03 23.97 29.52
N PRO A 17 6.93 25.01 30.38
CA PRO A 17 5.65 25.47 30.90
C PRO A 17 4.62 25.82 29.81
N LYS A 18 5.10 26.25 28.63
CA LYS A 18 4.23 26.50 27.47
C LYS A 18 3.63 25.20 26.93
N ALA A 19 4.42 24.13 26.83
CA ALA A 19 3.93 22.81 26.41
C ALA A 19 2.88 22.25 27.38
N LEU A 20 3.09 22.41 28.69
CA LEU A 20 2.13 21.96 29.71
C LEU A 20 0.78 22.67 29.63
N ARG A 21 0.77 23.98 29.27
CA ARG A 21 -0.48 24.72 29.01
C ARG A 21 -1.19 24.20 27.75
N LEU A 22 -0.44 23.93 26.69
CA LEU A 22 -1.00 23.34 25.48
C LEU A 22 -1.58 21.94 25.74
N TYR A 23 -0.95 21.12 26.59
CA TYR A 23 -1.46 19.78 26.90
C TYR A 23 -2.69 19.79 27.79
N ASP A 24 -2.85 20.81 28.62
CA ASP A 24 -4.08 21.07 29.35
C ASP A 24 -5.23 21.39 28.38
N GLU A 25 -5.01 22.31 27.43
CA GLU A 25 -6.00 22.68 26.40
C GLU A 25 -6.41 21.51 25.50
N LEU A 26 -5.48 20.58 25.23
CA LEU A 26 -5.71 19.41 24.38
C LEU A 26 -6.16 18.16 25.14
N ASP A 27 -6.48 18.27 26.42
CA ASP A 27 -6.86 17.14 27.28
C ASP A 27 -5.85 15.99 27.28
N LEU A 28 -4.58 16.32 27.10
CA LEU A 28 -3.47 15.38 27.04
C LEU A 28 -2.80 15.22 28.41
N LEU A 29 -2.71 16.32 29.17
CA LEU A 29 -2.22 16.33 30.54
C LEU A 29 -2.82 17.52 31.31
N ARG A 30 -3.99 17.30 31.92
CA ARG A 30 -4.68 18.33 32.70
C ARG A 30 -3.97 18.57 34.04
N PRO A 31 -3.86 19.82 34.52
CA PRO A 31 -3.34 20.13 35.85
C PRO A 31 -4.26 19.55 36.93
N ALA A 32 -3.67 19.07 38.02
CA ALA A 32 -4.44 18.58 39.16
C ALA A 32 -5.21 19.70 39.89
N ARG A 33 -4.73 20.94 39.79
CA ARG A 33 -5.44 22.14 40.28
C ARG A 33 -5.07 23.36 39.46
N VAL A 34 -6.08 24.18 39.15
CA VAL A 34 -5.89 25.54 38.65
C VAL A 34 -6.36 26.51 39.73
N ASP A 35 -5.54 27.52 40.03
CA ASP A 35 -5.91 28.59 40.93
C ASP A 35 -7.00 29.46 40.29
N PRO A 36 -8.15 29.64 40.95
CA PRO A 36 -9.31 30.29 40.34
C PRO A 36 -9.11 31.80 40.11
N ASP A 37 -8.26 32.45 40.91
CA ASP A 37 -8.05 33.90 40.88
C ASP A 37 -6.90 34.29 39.95
N THR A 38 -5.85 33.45 39.89
CA THR A 38 -4.62 33.75 39.14
C THR A 38 -4.43 32.90 37.89
N GLY A 39 -5.22 31.84 37.71
CA GLY A 39 -5.06 30.86 36.63
C GLY A 39 -3.78 30.02 36.74
N TYR A 40 -3.10 30.04 37.90
CA TYR A 40 -1.85 29.33 38.11
C TYR A 40 -2.08 27.81 38.20
N ARG A 41 -1.25 27.03 37.51
CA ARG A 41 -1.41 25.58 37.37
C ARG A 41 -0.50 24.81 38.32
N TYR A 42 -1.08 23.81 38.96
CA TYR A 42 -0.41 22.87 39.85
C TYR A 42 -0.63 21.44 39.37
N TYR A 43 0.43 20.65 39.42
CA TYR A 43 0.44 19.25 38.98
C TYR A 43 0.79 18.35 40.15
N ALA A 44 0.20 17.16 40.21
CA ALA A 44 0.57 16.17 41.23
C ALA A 44 1.84 15.43 40.81
N ALA A 45 2.66 15.01 41.78
CA ALA A 45 3.86 14.21 41.50
C ALA A 45 3.57 12.90 40.72
N GLY A 46 2.39 12.30 40.93
CA GLY A 46 1.96 11.11 40.18
C GLY A 46 1.73 11.35 38.68
N GLN A 47 1.59 12.61 38.24
CA GLN A 47 1.44 12.94 36.82
C GLN A 47 2.77 12.94 36.05
N LEU A 48 3.90 12.75 36.74
CA LEU A 48 5.23 12.77 36.11
C LEU A 48 5.42 11.65 35.10
N GLU A 49 4.90 10.45 35.39
CA GLU A 49 5.02 9.29 34.50
C GLU A 49 4.29 9.54 33.17
N GLN A 50 3.04 10.00 33.24
CA GLN A 50 2.28 10.40 32.05
C GLN A 50 2.97 11.55 31.29
N ALA A 51 3.51 12.54 31.99
CA ALA A 51 4.24 13.65 31.37
C ALA A 51 5.51 13.18 30.64
N GLN A 52 6.23 12.21 31.21
CA GLN A 52 7.40 11.58 30.59
C GLN A 52 7.02 10.75 29.36
N LEU A 53 5.94 9.98 29.43
CA LEU A 53 5.40 9.23 28.28
C LEU A 53 5.06 10.17 27.11
N VAL A 54 4.34 11.27 27.38
CA VAL A 54 4.04 12.30 26.38
C VAL A 54 5.33 12.88 25.79
N ALA A 55 6.34 13.16 26.61
CA ALA A 55 7.61 13.70 26.15
C ALA A 55 8.37 12.71 25.22
N TRP A 56 8.38 11.42 25.55
CA TRP A 56 9.01 10.38 24.73
C TRP A 56 8.29 10.17 23.40
N LEU A 57 6.96 10.10 23.42
CA LEU A 57 6.18 9.94 22.19
C LEU A 57 6.30 11.15 21.26
N ARG A 58 6.39 12.37 21.82
CA ARG A 58 6.72 13.55 21.01
C ARG A 58 8.11 13.51 20.41
N ARG A 59 9.09 12.98 21.14
CA ARG A 59 10.46 12.81 20.64
C ARG A 59 10.53 11.79 19.50
N LEU A 60 9.64 10.81 19.50
CA LEU A 60 9.45 9.87 18.39
C LEU A 60 8.83 10.54 17.14
N GLY A 61 8.34 11.79 17.25
CA GLY A 61 7.66 12.50 16.17
C GLY A 61 6.15 12.31 16.15
N MET A 62 5.56 11.61 17.13
CA MET A 62 4.14 11.28 17.13
C MET A 62 3.25 12.54 17.26
N PRO A 63 2.20 12.70 16.42
CA PRO A 63 1.24 13.79 16.53
C PRO A 63 0.49 13.79 17.87
N LEU A 64 0.19 14.98 18.42
CA LEU A 64 -0.44 15.12 19.75
C LEU A 64 -1.78 14.38 19.88
N ALA A 65 -2.56 14.27 18.80
CA ALA A 65 -3.81 13.53 18.78
C ALA A 65 -3.62 12.02 18.98
N GLU A 66 -2.58 11.44 18.38
CA GLU A 66 -2.22 10.03 18.55
C GLU A 66 -1.61 9.77 19.93
N ILE A 67 -0.77 10.68 20.43
CA ILE A 67 -0.24 10.60 21.80
C ILE A 67 -1.39 10.54 22.82
N ARG A 68 -2.43 11.36 22.63
CA ARG A 68 -3.62 11.33 23.50
C ARG A 68 -4.28 9.94 23.51
N ARG A 69 -4.40 9.30 22.35
CA ARG A 69 -4.95 7.94 22.23
C ARG A 69 -4.07 6.93 22.99
N VAL A 70 -2.75 7.00 22.81
CA VAL A 70 -1.80 6.13 23.53
C VAL A 70 -1.92 6.31 25.04
N CYS A 71 -1.98 7.54 25.54
CA CYS A 71 -2.15 7.81 26.98
C CYS A 71 -3.48 7.26 27.51
N LEU A 72 -4.60 7.46 26.81
CA LEU A 72 -5.90 6.91 27.21
C LEU A 72 -5.94 5.39 27.26
N LEU A 73 -5.20 4.73 26.34
CA LEU A 73 -5.06 3.28 26.33
C LEU A 73 -4.15 2.79 27.45
N HIS A 74 -3.03 3.48 27.71
CA HIS A 74 -2.06 3.06 28.71
C HIS A 74 -2.67 2.88 30.10
N ASP A 75 -3.58 3.79 30.48
CA ASP A 75 -4.31 3.74 31.75
C ASP A 75 -5.24 2.52 31.89
N ARG A 76 -5.65 1.90 30.78
CA ARG A 76 -6.63 0.79 30.75
C ARG A 76 -6.00 -0.55 30.34
N ASP A 77 -5.11 -0.51 29.37
CA ASP A 77 -4.42 -1.64 28.74
C ASP A 77 -3.07 -1.17 28.15
N SER A 78 -2.00 -1.43 28.90
CA SER A 78 -0.64 -1.12 28.49
C SER A 78 -0.19 -1.88 27.24
N THR A 79 -0.77 -3.05 26.95
CA THR A 79 -0.44 -3.84 25.76
C THR A 79 -1.06 -3.21 24.51
N ALA A 80 -2.30 -2.72 24.62
CA ALA A 80 -2.93 -1.95 23.54
C ALA A 80 -2.16 -0.65 23.25
N ALA A 81 -1.72 0.08 24.27
CA ALA A 81 -0.89 1.27 24.10
C ALA A 81 0.44 0.95 23.39
N ALA A 82 1.10 -0.15 23.77
CA ALA A 82 2.34 -0.59 23.10
C ALA A 82 2.11 -0.95 21.62
N ARG A 83 0.98 -1.57 21.28
CA ARG A 83 0.61 -1.87 19.89
C ARG A 83 0.42 -0.60 19.05
N GLU A 84 -0.26 0.42 19.60
CA GLU A 84 -0.42 1.71 18.90
C GLU A 84 0.93 2.38 18.60
N VAL A 85 1.89 2.31 19.52
CA VAL A 85 3.24 2.86 19.30
C VAL A 85 3.96 2.09 18.18
N ARG A 86 3.85 0.75 18.14
CA ARG A 86 4.43 -0.06 17.06
C ARG A 86 3.78 0.24 15.71
N ALA A 87 2.46 0.33 15.67
CA ALA A 87 1.71 0.66 14.46
C ALA A 87 2.09 2.03 13.91
N TYR A 88 2.24 3.03 14.79
CA TYR A 88 2.75 4.35 14.39
C TYR A 88 4.15 4.26 13.80
N TRP A 89 5.07 3.55 14.45
CA TRP A 89 6.45 3.43 13.96
C TRP A 89 6.53 2.69 12.62
N ALA A 90 5.75 1.61 12.43
CA ALA A 90 5.66 0.90 11.17
C ALA A 90 5.18 1.80 10.01
N ARG A 91 4.18 2.68 10.26
CA ARG A 91 3.75 3.68 9.27
C ARG A 91 4.86 4.66 8.92
N VAL A 92 5.59 5.15 9.92
CA VAL A 92 6.73 6.07 9.70
C VAL A 92 7.83 5.39 8.91
N GLU A 93 8.16 4.13 9.20
CA GLU A 93 9.14 3.35 8.45
C GLU A 93 8.71 3.15 7.00
N ALA A 94 7.44 2.80 6.75
CA ALA A 94 6.89 2.63 5.41
C ALA A 94 6.95 3.95 4.61
N GLU A 95 6.49 5.06 5.17
CA GLU A 95 6.59 6.39 4.51
C GLU A 95 8.04 6.79 4.25
N THR A 96 8.93 6.51 5.20
CA THR A 96 10.36 6.84 5.08
C THR A 96 11.04 5.97 4.03
N ALA A 97 10.65 4.70 3.89
CA ALA A 97 11.13 3.82 2.83
C ALA A 97 10.75 4.39 1.46
N VAL A 98 9.49 4.80 1.25
CA VAL A 98 9.05 5.44 0.00
C VAL A 98 9.85 6.72 -0.30
N ARG A 99 10.05 7.59 0.70
CA ARG A 99 10.86 8.81 0.54
C ARG A 99 12.33 8.52 0.27
N ARG A 100 12.89 7.47 0.88
CA ARG A 100 14.27 7.02 0.64
C ARG A 100 14.43 6.52 -0.78
N ASP A 101 13.46 5.77 -1.29
CA ASP A 101 13.49 5.27 -2.67
C ASP A 101 13.40 6.44 -3.67
N LEU A 102 12.56 7.46 -3.40
CA LEU A 102 12.54 8.71 -4.17
C LEU A 102 13.86 9.49 -4.07
N ALA A 103 14.47 9.56 -2.89
CA ALA A 103 15.75 10.24 -2.72
C ALA A 103 16.87 9.52 -3.51
N ALA A 104 16.90 8.20 -3.47
CA ALA A 104 17.82 7.39 -4.28
C ALA A 104 17.62 7.64 -5.78
N PHE A 105 16.35 7.68 -6.22
CA PHE A 105 15.97 8.07 -7.58
C PHE A 105 16.53 9.45 -7.96
N LEU A 106 16.33 10.47 -7.12
CA LEU A 106 16.77 11.83 -7.40
C LEU A 106 18.30 11.92 -7.48
N VAL A 107 19.02 11.22 -6.60
CA VAL A 107 20.49 11.16 -6.65
C VAL A 107 20.96 10.56 -7.97
N ASP A 108 20.41 9.42 -8.38
CA ASP A 108 20.76 8.77 -9.64
C ASP A 108 20.42 9.64 -10.86
N HIS A 109 19.23 10.24 -10.86
CA HIS A 109 18.78 11.13 -11.94
C HIS A 109 19.67 12.37 -12.09
N LEU A 110 20.08 12.99 -10.99
CA LEU A 110 20.92 14.19 -11.00
C LEU A 110 22.40 13.90 -11.28
N THR A 111 22.85 12.66 -11.06
CA THR A 111 24.25 12.25 -11.28
C THR A 111 24.48 11.57 -12.63
N THR A 112 23.43 11.11 -13.30
CA THR A 112 23.50 10.59 -14.66
C THR A 112 23.46 11.74 -15.66
N ASP A 113 24.55 11.93 -16.40
CA ASP A 113 24.65 12.96 -17.45
C ASP A 113 23.68 12.64 -18.61
N PRO A 114 22.70 13.50 -18.92
CA PRO A 114 21.80 13.28 -20.05
C PRO A 114 22.50 13.34 -21.42
N GLN A 115 23.80 13.69 -21.49
CA GLN A 115 24.60 13.81 -22.70
C GLN A 115 25.88 12.95 -22.71
N GLY A 116 26.08 12.08 -21.72
CA GLY A 116 27.17 11.09 -21.74
C GLY A 116 26.92 9.99 -22.78
N PRO A 117 27.96 9.31 -23.32
CA PRO A 117 27.75 8.20 -24.24
C PRO A 117 26.86 7.21 -23.52
N GLY A 118 25.67 6.95 -24.08
CA GLY A 118 24.63 6.16 -23.45
C GLY A 118 25.26 4.92 -22.85
N LYS A 119 25.17 4.75 -21.53
CA LYS A 119 25.22 3.40 -20.98
C LYS A 119 24.24 2.62 -21.83
N ASP A 120 24.73 1.59 -22.52
CA ASP A 120 23.94 0.65 -23.30
C ASP A 120 22.69 0.31 -22.48
N THR A 121 21.63 1.08 -22.69
CA THR A 121 20.33 0.78 -22.16
C THR A 121 19.89 -0.15 -23.26
N ALA A 122 20.27 -1.42 -23.12
CA ALA A 122 19.79 -2.47 -23.99
C ALA A 122 18.31 -2.16 -24.19
N MET A 123 17.89 -1.94 -25.43
CA MET A 123 16.48 -1.74 -25.71
C MET A 123 15.80 -2.98 -25.18
N LEU A 124 15.06 -2.91 -24.08
CA LEU A 124 14.38 -4.08 -23.53
C LEU A 124 12.94 -4.03 -24.01
N GLU A 125 12.45 -5.17 -24.45
CA GLU A 125 11.08 -5.37 -24.89
C GLU A 125 10.33 -6.23 -23.89
N LEU A 126 9.00 -6.04 -23.83
CA LEU A 126 8.12 -6.92 -23.08
C LEU A 126 7.48 -7.93 -24.03
N ARG A 127 7.65 -9.22 -23.73
CA ARG A 127 6.77 -10.27 -24.27
C ARG A 127 5.74 -10.57 -23.21
N TYR A 128 4.45 -10.40 -23.53
CA TYR A 128 3.41 -10.43 -22.52
C TYR A 128 2.16 -11.19 -22.99
N SER A 129 1.39 -11.69 -22.03
CA SER A 129 0.03 -12.18 -22.25
C SER A 129 -0.83 -11.87 -21.03
N ALA A 130 -2.12 -11.69 -21.26
CA ALA A 130 -3.14 -11.47 -20.23
C ALA A 130 -4.23 -12.53 -20.39
N HIS A 131 -4.68 -13.08 -19.27
CA HIS A 131 -5.84 -13.97 -19.27
C HIS A 131 -6.74 -13.68 -18.07
N SER A 132 -8.04 -13.80 -18.29
CA SER A 132 -9.08 -13.58 -17.29
C SER A 132 -10.18 -14.62 -17.50
N ASP A 133 -10.52 -15.33 -16.43
CA ASP A 133 -11.50 -16.41 -16.41
C ASP A 133 -12.49 -16.21 -15.26
N THR A 134 -13.76 -16.55 -15.51
CA THR A 134 -14.82 -16.40 -14.51
C THR A 134 -14.61 -17.31 -13.28
N GLY A 135 -13.77 -18.33 -13.40
CA GLY A 135 -13.66 -19.39 -12.40
C GLY A 135 -14.79 -20.41 -12.54
N ARG A 136 -15.00 -21.22 -11.49
CA ARG A 136 -15.98 -22.31 -11.49
C ARG A 136 -17.26 -21.99 -10.71
N VAL A 137 -17.19 -21.04 -9.79
CA VAL A 137 -18.28 -20.76 -8.83
C VAL A 137 -19.01 -19.47 -9.13
N ARG A 138 -18.32 -18.43 -9.60
CA ARG A 138 -18.93 -17.12 -9.83
C ARG A 138 -19.84 -17.14 -11.08
N PRO A 139 -20.97 -16.40 -11.05
CA PRO A 139 -21.89 -16.35 -12.19
C PRO A 139 -21.43 -15.42 -13.32
N ALA A 140 -20.49 -14.51 -13.03
CA ALA A 140 -19.97 -13.53 -13.97
C ALA A 140 -18.52 -13.19 -13.60
N ASN A 141 -17.76 -12.75 -14.59
CA ASN A 141 -16.41 -12.23 -14.40
C ASN A 141 -16.48 -10.72 -14.15
N GLN A 142 -15.96 -10.29 -13.01
CA GLN A 142 -15.85 -8.90 -12.60
C GLN A 142 -14.41 -8.38 -12.66
N ASP A 143 -13.45 -9.23 -13.01
CA ASP A 143 -12.07 -8.83 -13.22
C ASP A 143 -11.85 -8.25 -14.62
N THR A 144 -10.83 -7.41 -14.72
CA THR A 144 -10.25 -6.96 -15.98
C THR A 144 -8.74 -7.14 -15.95
N ALA A 145 -8.19 -7.80 -16.97
CA ALA A 145 -6.75 -7.88 -17.21
C ALA A 145 -6.39 -7.24 -18.54
N TYR A 146 -5.27 -6.53 -18.58
CA TYR A 146 -4.75 -5.88 -19.77
C TYR A 146 -3.23 -6.03 -19.84
N ALA A 147 -2.73 -6.29 -21.04
CA ALA A 147 -1.31 -6.31 -21.32
C ALA A 147 -1.05 -5.66 -22.67
N GLY A 148 -0.18 -4.66 -22.66
CA GLY A 148 0.28 -3.89 -23.79
C GLY A 148 1.80 -3.75 -23.79
N THR A 149 2.32 -3.02 -24.77
CA THR A 149 3.77 -2.88 -24.97
C THR A 149 4.47 -2.14 -23.84
N ARG A 150 3.71 -1.34 -23.09
CA ARG A 150 4.18 -0.56 -21.96
C ARG A 150 3.35 -0.76 -20.71
N LEU A 151 2.04 -0.98 -20.84
CA LEU A 151 1.14 -1.08 -19.69
C LEU A 151 0.69 -2.52 -19.46
N LEU A 152 0.88 -3.00 -18.23
CA LEU A 152 0.27 -4.22 -17.72
C LEU A 152 -0.66 -3.84 -16.58
N ALA A 153 -1.87 -4.39 -16.52
CA ALA A 153 -2.82 -4.07 -15.47
C ALA A 153 -3.75 -5.24 -15.13
N VAL A 154 -4.09 -5.35 -13.85
CA VAL A 154 -5.17 -6.20 -13.34
C VAL A 154 -6.02 -5.37 -12.38
N ALA A 155 -7.33 -5.46 -12.53
CA ALA A 155 -8.32 -4.85 -11.65
C ALA A 155 -9.39 -5.89 -11.32
N ASP A 156 -9.66 -6.09 -10.03
CA ASP A 156 -10.67 -6.99 -9.49
C ASP A 156 -11.86 -6.15 -9.05
N GLY A 157 -13.01 -6.32 -9.70
CA GLY A 157 -14.19 -5.52 -9.48
C GLY A 157 -15.16 -6.18 -8.51
N TYR A 158 -15.71 -5.43 -7.55
CA TYR A 158 -16.68 -5.96 -6.60
C TYR A 158 -18.00 -5.17 -6.60
N GLY A 159 -19.03 -5.81 -6.03
CA GLY A 159 -20.36 -5.24 -5.93
C GLY A 159 -21.19 -5.40 -7.22
N PRO A 160 -22.42 -4.86 -7.24
CA PRO A 160 -23.36 -5.04 -8.36
C PRO A 160 -22.83 -4.54 -9.71
N ALA A 161 -21.89 -3.60 -9.71
CA ALA A 161 -21.26 -3.04 -10.90
C ALA A 161 -19.72 -3.20 -10.86
N GLY A 162 -19.23 -4.32 -10.30
CA GLY A 162 -17.80 -4.62 -10.25
C GLY A 162 -17.14 -4.72 -11.64
N ALA A 163 -17.75 -5.47 -12.56
CA ALA A 163 -17.23 -5.62 -13.93
C ALA A 163 -17.06 -4.28 -14.69
N PRO A 164 -18.05 -3.37 -14.73
CA PRO A 164 -17.84 -2.06 -15.33
C PRO A 164 -16.87 -1.19 -14.53
N ALA A 165 -16.75 -1.35 -13.21
CA ALA A 165 -15.78 -0.60 -12.40
C ALA A 165 -14.33 -1.01 -12.71
N SER A 166 -14.00 -2.30 -12.72
CA SER A 166 -12.66 -2.80 -13.07
C SER A 166 -12.27 -2.44 -14.49
N SER A 167 -13.22 -2.55 -15.43
CA SER A 167 -13.04 -2.14 -16.83
C SER A 167 -12.75 -0.65 -16.94
N ALA A 168 -13.52 0.20 -16.26
CA ALA A 168 -13.32 1.65 -16.25
C ALA A 168 -11.95 2.06 -15.66
N ALA A 169 -11.51 1.39 -14.59
CA ALA A 169 -10.20 1.64 -14.00
C ALA A 169 -9.06 1.32 -14.98
N VAL A 170 -9.10 0.16 -15.64
CA VAL A 170 -8.05 -0.24 -16.60
C VAL A 170 -8.10 0.63 -17.86
N GLU A 171 -9.29 0.94 -18.38
CA GLU A 171 -9.46 1.81 -19.56
C GLU A 171 -8.84 3.19 -19.35
N ALA A 172 -8.99 3.76 -18.14
CA ALA A 172 -8.43 5.06 -17.81
C ALA A 172 -6.89 5.10 -17.89
N LEU A 173 -6.20 3.96 -17.81
CA LEU A 173 -4.74 3.87 -17.93
C LEU A 173 -4.27 3.60 -19.37
N ARG A 174 -5.14 3.17 -20.29
CA ARG A 174 -4.72 2.65 -21.61
C ARG A 174 -3.92 3.62 -22.48
N PHE A 175 -4.14 4.92 -22.33
CA PHE A 175 -3.37 5.94 -23.07
C PHE A 175 -1.85 5.87 -22.77
N LEU A 176 -1.47 5.33 -21.61
CA LEU A 176 -0.07 5.13 -21.21
C LEU A 176 0.64 4.04 -22.04
N ASP A 177 -0.12 3.18 -22.70
CA ASP A 177 0.43 2.15 -23.59
C ASP A 177 0.89 2.72 -24.94
N THR A 178 0.29 3.85 -25.36
CA THR A 178 0.57 4.48 -26.65
C THR A 178 1.47 5.70 -26.56
N ASP A 179 1.39 6.45 -25.46
CA ASP A 179 2.07 7.73 -25.33
C ASP A 179 3.51 7.57 -24.82
N GLU A 180 4.44 8.32 -25.41
CA GLU A 180 5.82 8.41 -24.88
C GLU A 180 5.79 9.12 -23.52
N VAL A 181 6.03 8.36 -22.46
CA VAL A 181 6.14 8.92 -21.10
C VAL A 181 7.60 9.34 -20.86
N PRO A 182 7.88 10.65 -20.62
CA PRO A 182 9.23 11.10 -20.30
C PRO A 182 9.73 10.44 -19.01
N ALA A 183 10.96 9.92 -19.00
CA ALA A 183 11.53 9.17 -17.87
C ALA A 183 11.52 9.93 -16.52
N GLY A 184 11.51 11.28 -16.54
CA GLY A 184 11.44 12.12 -15.34
C GLY A 184 10.02 12.47 -14.87
N GLY A 185 8.97 12.13 -15.64
CA GLY A 185 7.56 12.48 -15.35
C GLY A 185 6.65 11.30 -15.03
N VAL A 186 7.19 10.08 -15.02
CA VAL A 186 6.43 8.82 -14.93
C VAL A 186 5.51 8.78 -13.70
N LEU A 187 6.01 9.19 -12.54
CA LEU A 187 5.20 9.18 -11.30
C LEU A 187 4.04 10.17 -11.36
N ASN A 188 4.25 11.38 -11.90
CA ASN A 188 3.17 12.37 -12.05
C ASN A 188 2.11 11.87 -13.05
N VAL A 189 2.57 11.28 -14.16
CA VAL A 189 1.69 10.69 -15.18
C VAL A 189 0.87 9.54 -14.60
N LEU A 190 1.48 8.69 -13.77
CA LEU A 190 0.75 7.64 -13.04
C LEU A 190 -0.23 8.20 -12.02
N GLU A 191 0.15 9.23 -11.25
CA GLU A 191 -0.77 9.89 -10.33
C GLU A 191 -2.00 10.45 -11.06
N ASP A 192 -1.78 11.12 -12.20
CA ASP A 192 -2.88 11.67 -13.00
C ASP A 192 -3.75 10.56 -13.62
N ALA A 193 -3.13 9.47 -14.11
CA ALA A 193 -3.85 8.32 -14.63
C ALA A 193 -4.69 7.62 -13.53
N VAL A 194 -4.15 7.50 -12.32
CA VAL A 194 -4.86 7.00 -11.14
C VAL A 194 -6.04 7.88 -10.80
N ARG A 195 -5.88 9.20 -10.76
CA ARG A 195 -7.00 10.13 -10.51
C ARG A 195 -8.08 10.00 -11.58
N GLY A 196 -7.67 9.78 -12.84
CA GLY A 196 -8.56 9.43 -13.94
C GLY A 196 -9.33 8.14 -13.69
N ALA A 197 -8.66 7.08 -13.26
CA ALA A 197 -9.27 5.80 -12.89
C ALA A 197 -10.24 5.94 -11.70
N GLU A 198 -9.85 6.67 -10.65
CA GLU A 198 -10.73 6.99 -9.51
C GLU A 198 -12.00 7.71 -9.96
N GLN A 199 -11.88 8.67 -10.90
CA GLN A 199 -13.06 9.37 -11.42
C GLN A 199 -13.93 8.43 -12.26
N ALA A 200 -13.33 7.62 -13.14
CA ALA A 200 -14.06 6.69 -13.99
C ALA A 200 -14.84 5.64 -13.16
N VAL A 201 -14.23 5.12 -12.10
CA VAL A 201 -14.89 4.20 -11.15
C VAL A 201 -16.02 4.91 -10.40
N ARG A 202 -15.82 6.16 -9.96
CA ARG A 202 -16.88 6.94 -9.31
C ARG A 202 -18.10 7.18 -10.19
N ASP A 203 -17.87 7.45 -11.48
CA ASP A 203 -18.94 7.65 -12.45
C ASP A 203 -19.76 6.36 -12.65
N VAL A 204 -19.10 5.20 -12.69
CA VAL A 204 -19.77 3.89 -12.77
C VAL A 204 -20.51 3.55 -11.49
N ALA A 205 -19.90 3.80 -10.33
CA ALA A 205 -20.45 3.45 -9.03
C ALA A 205 -21.60 4.36 -8.59
N GLY A 206 -21.78 5.51 -9.23
CA GLY A 206 -22.86 6.45 -8.95
C GLY A 206 -22.87 6.98 -7.51
N GLY A 207 -21.69 7.06 -6.88
CA GLY A 207 -21.56 7.47 -5.48
C GLY A 207 -21.61 6.36 -4.42
N SER A 208 -21.78 5.09 -4.83
CA SER A 208 -21.85 3.95 -3.90
C SER A 208 -20.46 3.42 -3.52
N ASP A 209 -20.18 3.26 -2.22
CA ASP A 209 -18.96 2.60 -1.73
C ASP A 209 -19.02 1.06 -1.83
N ASP A 210 -20.22 0.50 -2.02
CA ASP A 210 -20.42 -0.95 -2.20
C ASP A 210 -20.02 -1.43 -3.61
N ILE A 211 -19.70 -0.49 -4.51
CA ILE A 211 -19.19 -0.74 -5.85
C ILE A 211 -17.77 -0.17 -5.93
N GLY A 212 -16.84 -0.98 -6.39
CA GLY A 212 -15.46 -0.56 -6.54
C GLY A 212 -14.62 -1.61 -7.21
N THR A 213 -13.31 -1.34 -7.26
CA THR A 213 -12.34 -2.25 -7.83
C THR A 213 -10.96 -2.05 -7.22
N THR A 214 -10.16 -3.11 -7.21
CA THR A 214 -8.70 -3.01 -7.04
C THR A 214 -8.07 -2.45 -8.32
N LEU A 215 -6.83 -1.99 -8.23
CA LEU A 215 -6.02 -1.69 -9.40
C LEU A 215 -4.56 -1.99 -9.09
N THR A 216 -3.95 -2.91 -9.84
CA THR A 216 -2.51 -3.14 -9.85
C THR A 216 -2.01 -3.00 -11.27
N ALA A 217 -1.05 -2.11 -11.50
CA ALA A 217 -0.53 -1.84 -12.83
C ALA A 217 0.99 -1.63 -12.82
N LEU A 218 1.64 -2.09 -13.89
CA LEU A 218 3.05 -1.86 -14.19
C LEU A 218 3.16 -1.07 -15.49
N LEU A 219 3.86 0.07 -15.45
CA LEU A 219 4.15 0.91 -16.61
C LEU A 219 5.64 0.84 -16.94
N TRP A 220 5.94 0.38 -18.15
CA TRP A 220 7.26 0.31 -18.74
C TRP A 220 7.67 1.65 -19.34
N THR A 221 8.89 2.07 -19.05
CA THR A 221 9.44 3.36 -19.50
C THR A 221 10.71 3.19 -20.35
N GLY A 222 11.05 1.95 -20.70
CA GLY A 222 12.27 1.60 -21.44
C GLY A 222 13.37 1.04 -20.53
N SER A 223 13.66 1.71 -19.41
CA SER A 223 14.70 1.29 -18.45
C SER A 223 14.18 0.94 -17.06
N ARG A 224 12.92 1.30 -16.77
CA ARG A 224 12.31 1.14 -15.44
C ARG A 224 10.85 0.75 -15.56
N LEU A 225 10.37 0.15 -14.49
CA LEU A 225 8.97 -0.18 -14.25
C LEU A 225 8.41 0.66 -13.14
N ALA A 226 7.28 1.30 -13.39
CA ALA A 226 6.55 2.04 -12.37
C ALA A 226 5.29 1.25 -11.97
N LEU A 227 5.19 0.93 -10.69
CA LEU A 227 4.11 0.17 -10.09
C LEU A 227 3.08 1.12 -9.49
N VAL A 228 1.81 0.88 -9.80
CA VAL A 228 0.64 1.41 -9.10
C VAL A 228 -0.08 0.25 -8.44
N HIS A 229 -0.44 0.40 -7.17
CA HIS A 229 -1.18 -0.65 -6.47
C HIS A 229 -2.20 -0.09 -5.46
N ILE A 230 -3.44 -0.57 -5.57
CA ILE A 230 -4.50 -0.39 -4.58
C ILE A 230 -5.41 -1.62 -4.55
N GLY A 231 -5.52 -2.27 -3.39
CA GLY A 231 -6.37 -3.44 -3.20
C GLY A 231 -5.52 -4.61 -2.72
N ASP A 232 -5.92 -5.82 -3.06
CA ASP A 232 -5.26 -7.08 -2.67
C ASP A 232 -4.91 -7.98 -3.85
N SER A 233 -5.10 -7.49 -5.08
CA SER A 233 -4.41 -8.03 -6.25
C SER A 233 -2.91 -7.88 -6.08
N ARG A 234 -2.13 -8.80 -6.65
CA ARG A 234 -0.68 -8.88 -6.36
C ARG A 234 0.16 -8.75 -7.60
N ALA A 235 1.35 -8.16 -7.42
CA ALA A 235 2.41 -8.24 -8.41
C ALA A 235 3.63 -8.97 -7.83
N TYR A 236 4.24 -9.80 -8.67
CA TYR A 236 5.44 -10.56 -8.37
C TYR A 236 6.50 -10.34 -9.45
N LEU A 237 7.76 -10.43 -9.04
CA LEU A 237 8.95 -10.46 -9.88
C LEU A 237 9.65 -11.80 -9.66
N LEU A 238 9.82 -12.58 -10.71
CA LEU A 238 10.73 -13.71 -10.76
C LEU A 238 12.07 -13.25 -11.33
N ARG A 239 13.13 -13.30 -10.52
CA ARG A 239 14.51 -12.95 -10.91
C ARG A 239 15.46 -13.99 -10.35
N ASP A 240 16.37 -14.48 -11.19
CA ASP A 240 17.37 -15.48 -10.81
C ASP A 240 16.77 -16.75 -10.15
N GLY A 241 15.55 -17.13 -10.53
CA GLY A 241 14.82 -18.29 -9.99
C GLY A 241 14.09 -18.06 -8.65
N GLU A 242 14.20 -16.86 -8.08
CA GLU A 242 13.54 -16.45 -6.84
C GLU A 242 12.33 -15.57 -7.12
N LEU A 243 11.23 -15.78 -6.38
CA LEU A 243 9.98 -15.04 -6.54
C LEU A 243 9.85 -14.00 -5.44
N PHE A 244 9.76 -12.73 -5.84
CA PHE A 244 9.60 -11.59 -4.96
C PHE A 244 8.20 -10.98 -5.15
N ARG A 245 7.42 -10.91 -4.08
CA ARG A 245 6.19 -10.12 -4.10
C ARG A 245 6.53 -8.64 -3.96
N ILE A 246 6.10 -7.82 -4.92
CA ILE A 246 6.44 -6.38 -4.98
C ILE A 246 5.28 -5.47 -4.56
N THR A 247 4.09 -6.03 -4.31
CA THR A 247 2.94 -5.32 -3.73
C THR A 247 2.69 -5.75 -2.28
N HIS A 248 1.98 -4.91 -1.54
CA HIS A 248 1.56 -5.16 -0.16
C HIS A 248 0.05 -5.01 -0.06
N ASP A 249 -0.66 -6.07 0.34
CA ASP A 249 -2.13 -6.09 0.25
C ASP A 249 -2.76 -5.04 1.17
N HIS A 250 -3.70 -4.27 0.64
CA HIS A 250 -4.49 -3.33 1.40
C HIS A 250 -5.71 -3.99 2.03
N THR A 251 -5.53 -5.08 2.77
CA THR A 251 -6.59 -5.80 3.49
C THR A 251 -6.52 -5.57 5.00
N MET A 252 -7.66 -5.78 5.68
CA MET A 252 -7.73 -5.75 7.14
C MET A 252 -6.79 -6.78 7.78
N VAL A 253 -6.72 -7.98 7.21
CA VAL A 253 -5.86 -9.05 7.74
C VAL A 253 -4.39 -8.76 7.56
N GLN A 254 -3.99 -8.17 6.43
CA GLN A 254 -2.60 -7.75 6.21
C GLN A 254 -2.21 -6.68 7.24
N SER A 255 -3.08 -5.70 7.48
CA SER A 255 -2.86 -4.70 8.54
C SER A 255 -2.73 -5.32 9.94
N MET A 256 -3.56 -6.32 10.27
CA MET A 256 -3.42 -7.04 11.54
C MET A 256 -2.09 -7.80 11.65
N VAL A 257 -1.60 -8.38 10.55
CA VAL A 257 -0.29 -9.04 10.49
C VAL A 257 0.83 -8.01 10.70
N ASP A 258 0.78 -6.88 10.01
CA ASP A 258 1.78 -5.81 10.13
C ASP A 258 1.82 -5.22 11.55
N GLU A 259 0.66 -5.13 12.21
CA GLU A 259 0.52 -4.71 13.60
C GLU A 259 0.96 -5.78 14.63
N GLY A 260 1.32 -6.99 14.16
CA GLY A 260 1.67 -8.14 15.01
C GLY A 260 0.50 -8.69 15.82
N ARG A 261 -0.73 -8.46 15.36
CA ARG A 261 -1.98 -8.93 16.00
C ARG A 261 -2.45 -10.27 15.46
N LEU A 262 -1.93 -10.70 14.32
CA LEU A 262 -2.26 -11.94 13.63
C LEU A 262 -0.98 -12.55 13.06
N ALA A 263 -0.80 -13.86 13.16
CA ALA A 263 0.31 -14.50 12.46
C ALA A 263 0.02 -14.58 10.95
N PRO A 264 1.03 -14.48 10.06
CA PRO A 264 0.84 -14.56 8.61
C PRO A 264 0.07 -15.82 8.17
N GLU A 265 0.32 -16.95 8.82
CA GLU A 265 -0.30 -18.23 8.50
C GLU A 265 -1.80 -18.26 8.85
N GLU A 266 -2.22 -17.48 9.85
CA GLU A 266 -3.61 -17.40 10.29
C GLU A 266 -4.44 -16.51 9.36
N ALA A 267 -3.81 -15.54 8.69
CA ALA A 267 -4.47 -14.56 7.82
C ALA A 267 -5.31 -15.18 6.71
N MET A 268 -4.83 -16.27 6.10
CA MET A 268 -5.52 -16.94 4.98
C MET A 268 -6.87 -17.55 5.38
N SER A 269 -7.02 -17.96 6.64
CA SER A 269 -8.24 -18.57 7.16
C SER A 269 -9.18 -17.59 7.87
N HIS A 270 -8.76 -16.33 8.01
CA HIS A 270 -9.49 -15.36 8.81
C HIS A 270 -10.83 -14.95 8.15
N PRO A 271 -11.93 -14.80 8.91
CA PRO A 271 -13.24 -14.44 8.36
C PRO A 271 -13.27 -13.11 7.59
N GLN A 272 -12.38 -12.18 7.94
CA GLN A 272 -12.26 -10.86 7.30
C GLN A 272 -11.14 -10.80 6.25
N ARG A 273 -10.67 -11.94 5.72
CA ARG A 273 -9.55 -11.97 4.76
C ARG A 273 -9.78 -11.14 3.50
N ALA A 274 -11.02 -11.07 3.01
CA ALA A 274 -11.41 -10.30 1.83
C ALA A 274 -11.84 -8.86 2.15
N LEU A 275 -11.69 -8.39 3.39
CA LEU A 275 -12.08 -7.03 3.75
C LEU A 275 -10.98 -6.04 3.34
N LEU A 276 -11.21 -5.32 2.24
CA LEU A 276 -10.32 -4.28 1.73
C LEU A 276 -10.35 -3.03 2.63
N LEU A 277 -9.16 -2.45 2.87
CA LEU A 277 -8.94 -1.15 3.51
C LEU A 277 -8.74 -0.02 2.49
N LYS A 278 -8.21 -0.35 1.30
CA LYS A 278 -8.08 0.58 0.18
C LYS A 278 -8.56 -0.08 -1.10
N ALA A 279 -9.41 0.61 -1.85
CA ALA A 279 -9.87 0.25 -3.19
C ALA A 279 -10.26 1.54 -3.92
N LEU A 280 -10.44 1.48 -5.24
CA LEU A 280 -11.11 2.53 -6.00
C LEU A 280 -12.62 2.35 -5.79
N THR A 281 -13.30 3.34 -5.18
CA THR A 281 -14.73 3.24 -4.83
C THR A 281 -15.53 4.43 -5.35
N GLY A 282 -16.86 4.32 -5.29
CA GLY A 282 -17.77 5.41 -5.65
C GLY A 282 -17.84 6.58 -4.67
N GLY A 283 -17.40 6.40 -3.43
CA GLY A 283 -17.59 7.38 -2.37
C GLY A 283 -16.64 8.57 -2.39
N GLN A 284 -16.79 9.41 -1.36
CA GLN A 284 -16.00 10.63 -1.18
C GLN A 284 -14.61 10.37 -0.58
N SER A 285 -14.36 9.16 -0.06
CA SER A 285 -13.09 8.79 0.56
C SER A 285 -12.09 8.34 -0.51
N THR A 286 -11.14 9.20 -0.87
CA THR A 286 -10.06 8.84 -1.79
C THR A 286 -8.94 8.13 -1.03
N ALA A 287 -8.80 6.83 -1.24
CA ALA A 287 -7.69 6.07 -0.71
C ALA A 287 -6.44 6.28 -1.57
N THR A 288 -5.30 6.61 -0.95
CA THR A 288 -4.05 6.83 -1.69
C THR A 288 -3.42 5.50 -2.14
N PRO A 289 -3.19 5.29 -3.45
CA PRO A 289 -2.50 4.11 -3.94
C PRO A 289 -1.02 4.15 -3.61
N ASP A 290 -0.41 2.97 -3.61
CA ASP A 290 1.02 2.80 -3.48
C ASP A 290 1.68 2.98 -4.86
N LEU A 291 2.66 3.88 -4.95
CA LEU A 291 3.44 4.15 -6.16
C LEU A 291 4.91 3.79 -5.90
N ARG A 292 5.49 2.93 -6.74
CA ARG A 292 6.90 2.51 -6.61
C ARG A 292 7.61 2.45 -7.96
N LEU A 293 8.91 2.69 -7.96
CA LEU A 293 9.78 2.48 -9.12
C LEU A 293 10.65 1.25 -8.90
N HIS A 294 10.76 0.43 -9.93
CA HIS A 294 11.57 -0.77 -9.97
C HIS A 294 12.52 -0.74 -11.17
N GLU A 295 13.75 -1.21 -10.96
CA GLU A 295 14.67 -1.49 -12.05
C GLU A 295 14.35 -2.85 -12.67
N ALA A 296 14.31 -2.86 -14.00
CA ALA A 296 14.09 -4.06 -14.77
C ALA A 296 15.39 -4.52 -15.43
N HIS A 297 15.60 -5.83 -15.44
CA HIS A 297 16.77 -6.48 -15.99
C HIS A 297 16.34 -7.49 -17.07
N PRO A 298 17.17 -7.74 -18.09
CA PRO A 298 16.95 -8.85 -19.00
C PRO A 298 16.72 -10.15 -18.24
N GLY A 299 15.70 -10.92 -18.63
CA GLY A 299 15.34 -12.19 -18.01
C GLY A 299 14.40 -12.07 -16.82
N ASP A 300 14.06 -10.85 -16.37
CA ASP A 300 12.99 -10.67 -15.38
C ASP A 300 11.65 -11.13 -15.94
N ARG A 301 10.88 -11.82 -15.09
CA ARG A 301 9.49 -12.20 -15.39
C ARG A 301 8.55 -11.62 -14.34
N TYR A 302 7.59 -10.82 -14.79
CA TYR A 302 6.58 -10.21 -13.94
C TYR A 302 5.26 -10.99 -14.02
N LEU A 303 4.57 -11.09 -12.89
CA LEU A 303 3.21 -11.60 -12.78
C LEU A 303 2.36 -10.55 -12.06
N LEU A 304 1.26 -10.11 -12.66
CA LEU A 304 0.16 -9.45 -11.96
C LEU A 304 -1.00 -10.44 -11.86
N CYS A 305 -1.69 -10.51 -10.73
CA CYS A 305 -2.86 -11.36 -10.59
C CYS A 305 -3.91 -10.82 -9.61
N SER A 306 -5.18 -11.16 -9.85
CA SER A 306 -6.26 -10.97 -8.88
C SER A 306 -6.15 -11.96 -7.73
N ASP A 307 -6.95 -11.76 -6.68
CA ASP A 307 -6.90 -12.59 -5.49
C ASP A 307 -7.37 -14.03 -5.78
N GLY A 308 -8.17 -14.25 -6.83
CA GLY A 308 -8.60 -15.57 -7.26
C GLY A 308 -7.47 -16.49 -7.70
N LEU A 309 -6.28 -15.97 -8.04
CA LEU A 309 -5.07 -16.77 -8.18
C LEU A 309 -4.38 -16.97 -6.83
N SER A 310 -3.97 -15.88 -6.17
CA SER A 310 -3.13 -15.93 -4.96
C SER A 310 -3.85 -16.47 -3.72
N GLY A 311 -5.18 -16.48 -3.71
CA GLY A 311 -6.01 -16.99 -2.64
C GLY A 311 -6.12 -18.52 -2.63
N VAL A 312 -5.83 -19.20 -3.75
CA VAL A 312 -5.97 -20.66 -3.87
C VAL A 312 -4.71 -21.37 -4.38
N VAL A 313 -3.82 -20.67 -5.09
CA VAL A 313 -2.54 -21.21 -5.55
C VAL A 313 -1.43 -20.71 -4.62
N PRO A 314 -0.78 -21.58 -3.83
CA PRO A 314 0.30 -21.17 -2.95
C PRO A 314 1.50 -20.57 -3.71
N GLU A 315 2.20 -19.62 -3.07
CA GLU A 315 3.33 -18.90 -3.71
C GLU A 315 4.44 -19.83 -4.23
N HIS A 316 4.74 -20.92 -3.53
CA HIS A 316 5.74 -21.90 -3.99
C HIS A 316 5.36 -22.55 -5.32
N ARG A 317 4.05 -22.77 -5.55
CA ARG A 317 3.52 -23.32 -6.80
C ARG A 317 3.51 -22.25 -7.89
N VAL A 318 3.15 -21.01 -7.56
CA VAL A 318 3.27 -19.87 -8.50
C VAL A 318 4.71 -19.73 -8.99
N ARG A 319 5.70 -19.79 -8.08
CA ARG A 319 7.12 -19.76 -8.42
C ARG A 319 7.51 -20.88 -9.39
N GLU A 320 7.10 -22.11 -9.12
CA GLU A 320 7.38 -23.26 -9.98
C GLU A 320 6.81 -23.08 -11.40
N LEU A 321 5.57 -22.60 -11.48
CA LEU A 321 4.90 -22.36 -12.77
C LEU A 321 5.57 -21.22 -13.55
N LEU A 322 5.94 -20.12 -12.89
CA LEU A 322 6.63 -19.00 -13.53
C LEU A 322 8.07 -19.35 -13.94
N ALA A 323 8.77 -20.20 -13.18
CA ALA A 323 10.13 -20.63 -13.49
C ALA A 323 10.20 -21.70 -14.60
N SER A 324 9.06 -22.24 -15.01
CA SER A 324 8.99 -23.18 -16.13
C SER A 324 9.28 -22.45 -17.46
N PRO A 325 9.91 -23.11 -18.45
CA PRO A 325 10.27 -22.51 -19.74
C PRO A 325 9.04 -22.39 -20.66
N LEU A 326 7.99 -21.75 -20.16
CA LEU A 326 6.74 -21.46 -20.84
C LEU A 326 6.81 -20.06 -21.44
N SER A 327 6.18 -19.85 -22.60
CA SER A 327 5.87 -18.51 -23.09
C SER A 327 4.89 -17.79 -22.14
N PRO A 328 4.80 -16.45 -22.18
CA PRO A 328 3.81 -15.71 -21.37
C PRO A 328 2.38 -16.22 -21.55
N ASP A 329 2.01 -16.60 -22.78
CA ASP A 329 0.68 -17.14 -23.09
C ASP A 329 0.42 -18.49 -22.42
N GLU A 330 1.36 -19.43 -22.54
CA GLU A 330 1.26 -20.71 -21.85
C GLU A 330 1.28 -20.54 -20.33
N ALA A 331 2.05 -19.59 -19.80
CA ALA A 331 2.14 -19.32 -18.38
C ALA A 331 0.80 -18.84 -17.79
N VAL A 332 0.13 -17.87 -18.44
CA VAL A 332 -1.20 -17.40 -17.97
C VAL A 332 -2.23 -18.53 -18.03
N GLN A 333 -2.20 -19.37 -19.07
CA GLN A 333 -3.11 -20.53 -19.18
C GLN A 333 -2.89 -21.54 -18.05
N VAL A 334 -1.64 -21.86 -17.73
CA VAL A 334 -1.31 -22.82 -16.67
C VAL A 334 -1.61 -22.25 -15.28
N LEU A 335 -1.39 -20.96 -15.04
CA LEU A 335 -1.72 -20.29 -13.78
C LEU A 335 -3.24 -20.27 -13.53
N VAL A 336 -4.03 -19.85 -14.52
CA VAL A 336 -5.50 -19.88 -14.42
C VAL A 336 -6.01 -21.32 -14.30
N GLY A 337 -5.41 -22.25 -15.05
CA GLY A 337 -5.71 -23.68 -14.95
C GLY A 337 -5.47 -24.23 -13.54
N ALA A 338 -4.38 -23.82 -12.87
CA ALA A 338 -4.07 -24.22 -11.51
C ALA A 338 -5.08 -23.68 -10.49
N ALA A 339 -5.48 -22.41 -10.62
CA ALA A 339 -6.52 -21.83 -9.75
C ALA A 339 -7.88 -22.53 -9.92
N ASN A 340 -8.24 -22.82 -11.18
CA ASN A 340 -9.44 -23.56 -11.50
C ASN A 340 -9.41 -25.02 -11.00
N ALA A 341 -8.26 -25.68 -11.04
CA ALA A 341 -8.06 -27.01 -10.49
C ALA A 341 -8.16 -27.05 -8.96
N ALA A 342 -7.82 -25.93 -8.29
CA ALA A 342 -8.02 -25.73 -6.85
C ALA A 342 -9.48 -25.42 -6.47
N GLY A 343 -10.41 -25.49 -7.43
CA GLY A 343 -11.85 -25.30 -7.23
C GLY A 343 -12.41 -24.02 -7.84
N GLY A 344 -11.55 -23.05 -8.24
CA GLY A 344 -11.96 -21.79 -8.87
C GLY A 344 -13.09 -21.06 -8.14
N PRO A 345 -12.93 -20.73 -6.85
CA PRO A 345 -13.98 -20.13 -6.04
C PRO A 345 -14.29 -18.67 -6.42
N ASP A 346 -13.36 -17.99 -7.09
CA ASP A 346 -13.50 -16.61 -7.56
C ASP A 346 -13.10 -16.45 -9.03
N ASN A 347 -13.30 -15.25 -9.57
CA ASN A 347 -12.72 -14.84 -10.84
C ASN A 347 -11.19 -14.89 -10.76
N VAL A 348 -10.54 -15.31 -11.83
CA VAL A 348 -9.08 -15.47 -11.85
C VAL A 348 -8.53 -14.73 -13.06
N SER A 349 -7.73 -13.71 -12.77
CA SER A 349 -7.09 -12.89 -13.79
C SER A 349 -5.61 -12.75 -13.53
N CYS A 350 -4.82 -12.85 -14.58
CA CYS A 350 -3.39 -12.60 -14.49
C CYS A 350 -2.78 -12.08 -15.79
N VAL A 351 -1.65 -11.41 -15.63
CA VAL A 351 -0.79 -10.93 -16.70
C VAL A 351 0.62 -11.45 -16.42
N VAL A 352 1.24 -12.08 -17.41
CA VAL A 352 2.66 -12.46 -17.37
C VAL A 352 3.42 -11.66 -18.40
N ALA A 353 4.57 -11.12 -18.02
CA ALA A 353 5.45 -10.40 -18.93
C ALA A 353 6.93 -10.75 -18.71
N ASP A 354 7.62 -11.04 -19.80
CA ASP A 354 9.05 -11.31 -19.85
C ASP A 354 9.79 -10.09 -20.36
N VAL A 355 10.81 -9.65 -19.63
CA VAL A 355 11.75 -8.63 -20.07
C VAL A 355 12.82 -9.31 -20.91
N VAL A 356 12.85 -9.00 -22.21
CA VAL A 356 13.80 -9.60 -23.16
C VAL A 356 14.63 -8.51 -23.83
N GLU A 357 15.84 -8.87 -24.25
CA GLU A 357 16.56 -8.09 -25.25
C GLU A 357 15.88 -8.29 -26.63
N PRO A 358 15.96 -7.32 -27.57
CA PRO A 358 15.22 -7.32 -28.84
C PRO A 358 15.68 -8.43 -29.80
#